data_AF-K9Q3S6-F1
#
_entry.id   AF-K9Q3S6-F1
#
_cell.length_a   1.000
_cell.length_b   1.000
_cell.length_c   1.000
_cell.angle_alpha   90.00
_cell.angle_beta   90.00
_cell.angle_gamma   90.00
#
_symmetry.space_group_name_H-M   'P 1'
#
loop_
_entity.id
_entity.type
_entity.pdbx_description
1 polymer ?
#
loop_
_entity_poly.entity_id
_entity_poly.type
_entity_poly.pdbx_seq_one_letter_code
_entity_poly.pdbx_strand_id
1 'polypeptide(L)'
;MKSIIKIDQLFTFQQPLFLSLFELITELFALGIFSVEEGPKAWFELILVTAALCGACSMVWWQTVFVLLSIFLATLAAGMFSVLSPQYLKANNQGVDQQIVSKLNKISQKTLKEIPKLSETEANIRLKKLAKFNKKISSYQNLVDLIPEIQDTFDNLEVAYEDIREKVDKYEELREEERKKREKEERDYWKYVYSERSKKNLEFGVPPNRSNQCPWDFPIRATANLNNFDARGIYYFGDERIGVDVYWCFADEDEARASNFRRPKKKPPKQQPR
;
A
#
# COMPACT_ATOMS: atom_id res chain seq x y z
N MET A 1 -16.18 -27.61 47.07
CA MET A 1 -14.81 -27.94 46.62
C MET A 1 -14.30 -26.78 45.78
N LYS A 2 -13.29 -26.05 46.27
CA LYS A 2 -12.69 -24.89 45.60
C LYS A 2 -11.44 -25.36 44.84
N SER A 3 -11.45 -25.24 43.51
CA SER A 3 -10.24 -25.44 42.69
C SER A 3 -9.52 -24.12 42.50
N ILE A 4 -8.36 -23.98 43.15
CA ILE A 4 -7.42 -22.87 42.94
C ILE A 4 -6.53 -23.28 41.78
N ILE A 5 -6.68 -22.62 40.63
CA ILE A 5 -5.81 -22.79 39.46
C ILE A 5 -4.53 -22.01 39.74
N LYS A 6 -3.40 -22.71 39.86
CA LYS A 6 -2.05 -22.12 40.01
C LYS A 6 -1.63 -21.48 38.68
N ILE A 7 -1.47 -20.16 38.68
CA ILE A 7 -0.97 -19.35 37.56
C ILE A 7 0.54 -19.13 37.74
N ASP A 8 1.32 -20.21 37.85
CA ASP A 8 2.78 -20.12 38.06
C ASP A 8 3.60 -20.62 36.85
N GLN A 9 2.97 -20.92 35.71
CA GLN A 9 3.66 -21.56 34.56
C GLN A 9 3.64 -20.78 33.23
N LEU A 10 3.23 -19.52 33.21
CA LEU A 10 3.11 -18.75 31.96
C LEU A 10 4.25 -17.76 31.68
N PHE A 11 5.34 -17.77 32.46
CA PHE A 11 6.39 -16.72 32.36
C PHE A 11 7.83 -17.25 32.23
N THR A 12 8.06 -18.37 31.54
CA THR A 12 9.41 -18.92 31.30
C THR A 12 9.85 -18.95 29.84
N PHE A 13 9.21 -18.19 28.94
CA PHE A 13 9.51 -18.27 27.51
C PHE A 13 9.90 -16.93 26.88
N GLN A 14 10.92 -16.24 27.42
CA GLN A 14 11.52 -15.10 26.69
C GLN A 14 12.90 -14.65 27.19
N GLN A 15 13.85 -15.57 27.37
CA GLN A 15 15.22 -15.21 27.78
C GLN A 15 16.42 -15.70 26.95
N PRO A 16 16.34 -16.52 25.87
CA PRO A 16 17.58 -16.93 25.21
C PRO A 16 18.13 -15.94 24.16
N LEU A 17 17.32 -15.01 23.65
CA LEU A 17 17.75 -14.18 22.51
C LEU A 17 18.78 -13.09 22.87
N PHE A 18 18.64 -12.44 24.04
CA PHE A 18 19.53 -11.34 24.43
C PHE A 18 20.94 -11.81 24.81
N LEU A 19 21.08 -12.99 25.43
CA LEU A 19 22.39 -13.57 25.74
C LEU A 19 23.14 -13.98 24.47
N SER A 20 22.44 -14.54 23.48
CA SER A 20 23.07 -14.92 22.20
C SER A 20 23.60 -13.71 21.41
N LEU A 21 22.92 -12.56 21.49
CA LEU A 21 23.34 -11.37 20.77
C LEU A 21 24.59 -10.74 21.40
N PHE A 22 24.70 -10.78 22.73
CA PHE A 22 25.88 -10.29 23.44
C PHE A 22 27.08 -11.19 23.18
N GLU A 23 26.91 -12.52 23.22
CA GLU A 23 27.96 -13.48 22.85
C GLU A 23 28.43 -13.27 21.40
N LEU A 24 27.50 -13.12 20.46
CA LEU A 24 27.80 -12.90 19.03
C LEU A 24 28.53 -11.57 18.81
N ILE A 25 28.17 -10.51 19.53
CA ILE A 25 28.91 -9.23 19.50
C ILE A 25 30.32 -9.41 20.07
N THR A 26 30.48 -10.11 21.20
CA THR A 26 31.81 -10.35 21.79
C THR A 26 32.69 -11.24 20.91
N GLU A 27 32.12 -12.23 20.22
CA GLU A 27 32.83 -13.06 19.25
C GLU A 27 33.24 -12.27 18.00
N LEU A 28 32.37 -11.39 17.49
CA LEU A 28 32.71 -10.51 16.36
C LEU A 28 33.84 -9.52 16.73
N PHE A 29 33.89 -9.07 17.98
CA PHE A 29 35.01 -8.27 18.51
C PHE A 29 36.30 -9.11 18.64
N ALA A 30 36.19 -10.35 19.15
CA ALA A 30 37.33 -11.24 19.32
C ALA A 30 37.93 -11.74 17.98
N LEU A 31 37.10 -11.87 16.94
CA LEU A 31 37.51 -12.28 15.59
C LEU A 31 38.26 -11.17 14.81
N GLY A 32 38.47 -9.99 15.40
CA GLY A 32 39.32 -8.95 14.81
C GLY A 32 38.75 -8.33 13.53
N ILE A 33 37.44 -8.45 13.29
CA ILE A 33 36.76 -7.80 12.15
C ILE A 33 36.87 -6.27 12.26
N PHE A 34 37.08 -5.74 13.46
CA PHE A 34 37.53 -4.37 13.71
C PHE A 34 39.04 -4.36 13.99
N SER A 35 39.86 -4.65 12.99
CA SER A 35 41.28 -4.34 13.07
C SER A 35 41.41 -2.82 12.98
N VAL A 36 41.56 -2.17 14.14
CA VAL A 36 41.69 -0.73 14.27
C VAL A 36 43.04 -0.32 13.69
N GLU A 37 43.10 -0.07 12.39
CA GLU A 37 44.11 0.83 11.86
C GLU A 37 43.82 2.22 12.45
N GLU A 38 44.81 2.80 13.13
CA GLU A 38 44.71 4.10 13.76
C GLU A 38 44.32 5.16 12.71
N GLY A 39 43.05 5.57 12.73
CA GLY A 39 42.54 6.53 11.76
C GLY A 39 41.11 6.99 12.03
N PRO A 40 40.70 8.13 11.44
CA PRO A 40 39.37 8.72 11.62
C PRO A 40 38.22 7.81 11.15
N LYS A 41 38.51 6.83 10.29
CA LYS A 41 37.54 5.85 9.82
C LYS A 41 37.05 4.90 10.93
N ALA A 42 37.95 4.44 11.80
CA ALA A 42 37.59 3.55 12.92
C ALA A 42 36.68 4.25 13.94
N TRP A 43 36.90 5.55 14.18
CA TRP A 43 36.02 6.37 15.02
C TRP A 43 34.62 6.52 14.43
N PHE A 44 34.51 6.70 13.11
CA PHE A 44 33.22 6.81 12.45
C PHE A 44 32.41 5.50 12.51
N GLU A 45 33.08 4.36 12.31
CA GLU A 45 32.45 3.03 12.41
C GLU A 45 31.98 2.74 13.84
N LEU A 46 32.75 3.13 14.86
CA LEU A 46 32.36 3.00 16.27
C LEU A 46 31.13 3.85 16.62
N ILE A 47 31.07 5.09 16.12
CA ILE A 47 29.91 5.98 16.34
C ILE A 47 28.65 5.39 15.71
N LEU A 48 28.75 4.84 14.50
CA LEU A 48 27.61 4.22 13.81
C LEU A 48 27.08 2.99 14.56
N VAL A 49 27.96 2.10 15.02
CA VAL A 49 27.56 0.91 15.79
C VAL A 49 26.90 1.33 17.12
N THR A 50 27.44 2.34 17.79
CA THR A 50 26.87 2.86 19.04
C THR A 50 25.49 3.49 18.82
N ALA A 51 25.33 4.29 17.76
CA ALA A 51 24.05 4.90 17.40
C ALA A 51 22.99 3.84 17.06
N ALA A 52 23.38 2.79 16.32
CA ALA A 52 22.49 1.68 15.98
C ALA A 52 22.03 0.91 17.25
N LEU A 53 22.94 0.66 18.19
CA LEU A 53 22.63 0.03 19.48
C LEU A 53 21.70 0.90 20.34
N CYS A 54 21.96 2.21 20.43
CA CYS A 54 21.07 3.15 21.12
C CYS A 54 19.67 3.19 20.49
N GLY A 55 19.60 3.18 19.15
CA GLY A 55 18.32 3.13 18.42
C GLY A 55 17.53 1.86 18.73
N ALA A 56 18.19 0.70 18.70
CA ALA A 56 17.57 -0.59 19.01
C ALA A 56 17.07 -0.66 20.47
N CYS A 57 17.86 -0.20 21.44
CA CYS A 57 17.46 -0.15 22.85
C CYS A 57 16.26 0.78 23.07
N SER A 58 16.18 1.91 22.35
CA SER A 58 15.05 2.84 22.46
C SER A 58 13.73 2.24 21.94
N MET A 59 13.78 1.42 20.89
CA MET A 59 12.61 0.71 20.36
C MET A 59 12.08 -0.35 21.33
N VAL A 60 12.96 -1.10 22.01
CA VAL A 60 12.55 -2.12 23.00
C VAL A 60 11.88 -1.46 24.21
N TRP A 61 12.36 -0.29 24.64
CA TRP A 61 11.76 0.45 25.75
C TRP A 61 10.35 0.97 25.45
N TRP A 62 10.10 1.39 24.21
CA TRP A 62 8.75 1.81 23.82
C TRP A 62 7.79 0.63 23.71
N GLN A 63 8.25 -0.55 23.25
CA GLN A 63 7.42 -1.75 23.19
C GLN A 63 6.94 -2.21 24.57
N THR A 64 7.77 -2.15 25.61
CA THR A 64 7.36 -2.53 26.97
C THR A 64 6.28 -1.61 27.54
N VAL A 65 6.35 -0.30 27.27
CA VAL A 65 5.31 0.66 27.67
C VAL A 65 3.96 0.33 27.02
N PHE A 66 3.95 0.03 25.72
CA PHE A 66 2.71 -0.34 25.02
C PHE A 66 2.11 -1.65 25.54
N VAL A 67 2.93 -2.65 25.85
CA VAL A 67 2.46 -3.92 26.43
C VAL A 67 1.83 -3.68 27.81
N LEU A 68 2.48 -2.92 28.68
CA LEU A 68 1.92 -2.58 30.01
C LEU A 68 0.61 -1.79 29.91
N LEU A 69 0.53 -0.82 28.99
CA LEU A 69 -0.71 -0.07 28.73
C LEU A 69 -1.84 -1.00 28.27
N SER A 70 -1.55 -1.97 27.40
CA SER A 70 -2.55 -2.92 26.91
C SER A 70 -3.10 -3.82 28.02
N ILE A 71 -2.24 -4.28 28.94
CA ILE A 71 -2.64 -5.07 30.11
C ILE A 71 -3.54 -4.24 31.03
N PHE A 72 -3.18 -2.98 31.27
CA PHE A 72 -3.97 -2.07 32.11
C PHE A 72 -5.35 -1.76 31.51
N LEU A 73 -5.43 -1.55 30.20
CA LEU A 73 -6.71 -1.33 29.52
C LEU A 73 -7.59 -2.59 29.52
N ALA A 74 -6.98 -3.78 29.38
CA ALA A 74 -7.71 -5.04 29.42
C ALA A 74 -8.34 -5.30 30.81
N THR A 75 -7.63 -4.99 31.90
CA THR A 75 -8.17 -5.15 33.27
C THR A 75 -9.28 -4.15 33.56
N LEU A 76 -9.18 -2.91 33.10
CA LEU A 76 -10.26 -1.93 33.20
C LEU A 76 -11.52 -2.36 32.43
N ALA A 77 -11.35 -2.89 31.21
CA ALA A 77 -12.46 -3.41 30.41
C ALA A 77 -13.18 -4.59 31.09
N ALA A 78 -12.42 -5.52 31.69
CA ALA A 78 -12.97 -6.65 32.43
C ALA A 78 -13.75 -6.22 33.68
N GLY A 79 -13.25 -5.19 34.40
CA GLY A 79 -13.93 -4.61 35.55
C GLY A 79 -15.27 -3.95 35.21
N MET A 80 -15.33 -3.20 34.11
CA MET A 80 -16.56 -2.54 33.67
C MET A 80 -17.64 -3.52 33.19
N PHE A 81 -17.25 -4.67 32.63
CA PHE A 81 -18.20 -5.71 32.21
C PHE A 81 -18.98 -6.34 33.37
N SER A 82 -18.36 -6.46 34.55
CA SER A 82 -19.02 -7.04 35.74
C SER A 82 -20.08 -6.11 36.33
N VAL A 83 -19.94 -4.79 36.15
CA VAL A 83 -20.88 -3.79 36.68
C VAL A 83 -22.11 -3.63 35.79
N LEU A 84 -21.98 -3.85 34.48
CA LEU A 84 -23.07 -3.72 33.52
C LEU A 84 -23.90 -5.01 33.34
N SER A 85 -23.36 -6.17 33.70
CA SER A 85 -24.01 -7.48 33.54
C SER A 85 -25.37 -7.63 34.25
N PRO A 86 -25.57 -7.20 35.51
CA PRO A 86 -26.80 -7.54 36.23
C PRO A 86 -28.05 -6.78 35.75
N GLN A 87 -27.90 -5.64 35.08
CA GLN A 87 -29.04 -4.82 34.65
C GLN A 87 -29.65 -5.28 33.32
N TYR A 88 -28.93 -6.09 32.53
CA TYR A 88 -29.42 -6.60 31.24
C TYR A 88 -30.05 -8.00 31.32
N LEU A 89 -29.90 -8.72 32.43
CA LEU A 89 -30.32 -10.13 32.54
C LEU A 89 -31.60 -10.36 33.36
N LYS A 90 -32.35 -9.30 33.69
CA LYS A 90 -33.60 -9.42 34.47
C LYS A 90 -34.83 -9.31 33.57
N ALA A 91 -34.92 -10.16 32.54
CA ALA A 91 -36.15 -10.44 31.79
C ALA A 91 -36.17 -11.91 31.36
N ASN A 92 -37.31 -12.57 31.53
CA ASN A 92 -37.43 -14.02 31.65
C ASN A 92 -37.45 -14.78 30.30
N ASN A 93 -36.78 -14.29 29.25
CA ASN A 93 -36.76 -14.88 27.90
C ASN A 93 -35.32 -15.14 27.40
N GLN A 94 -34.59 -15.91 28.20
CA GLN A 94 -33.14 -16.13 28.08
C GLN A 94 -32.66 -16.69 26.72
N GLY A 95 -33.53 -17.36 25.95
CA GLY A 95 -33.19 -17.92 24.64
C GLY A 95 -33.28 -16.93 23.47
N VAL A 96 -34.28 -16.04 23.48
CA VAL A 96 -34.49 -15.05 22.41
C VAL A 96 -33.51 -13.89 22.55
N ASP A 97 -33.25 -13.47 23.79
CA ASP A 97 -32.32 -12.38 24.09
C ASP A 97 -30.88 -12.72 23.69
N GLN A 98 -30.43 -13.97 23.86
CA GLN A 98 -29.09 -14.38 23.42
C GLN A 98 -28.91 -14.38 21.90
N GLN A 99 -29.96 -14.73 21.15
CA GLN A 99 -29.90 -14.76 19.69
C GLN A 99 -29.88 -13.34 19.11
N ILE A 100 -30.64 -12.42 19.71
CA ILE A 100 -30.67 -11.00 19.36
C ILE A 100 -29.34 -10.32 19.72
N VAL A 101 -28.82 -10.55 20.94
CA VAL A 101 -27.55 -9.97 21.40
C VAL A 101 -26.37 -10.49 20.58
N SER A 102 -26.34 -11.77 20.22
CA SER A 102 -25.26 -12.33 19.39
C SER A 102 -25.27 -11.79 17.96
N LYS A 103 -26.44 -11.64 17.33
CA LYS A 103 -26.57 -10.99 16.02
C LYS A 103 -26.12 -9.52 16.08
N LEU A 104 -26.63 -8.75 17.06
CA LEU A 104 -26.24 -7.35 17.27
C LEU A 104 -24.73 -7.18 17.51
N ASN A 105 -24.12 -8.04 18.31
CA ASN A 105 -22.67 -8.02 18.54
C ASN A 105 -21.89 -8.30 17.24
N LYS A 106 -22.34 -9.25 16.43
CA LYS A 106 -21.68 -9.59 15.16
C LYS A 106 -21.72 -8.41 14.18
N ILE A 107 -22.85 -7.70 14.12
CA ILE A 107 -23.02 -6.50 13.27
C ILE A 107 -22.18 -5.34 13.79
N SER A 108 -22.21 -5.09 15.10
CA SER A 108 -21.40 -4.05 15.74
C SER A 108 -19.91 -4.28 15.47
N GLN A 109 -19.41 -5.50 15.66
CA GLN A 109 -18.01 -5.84 15.39
C GLN A 109 -17.63 -5.70 13.91
N LYS A 110 -18.50 -6.11 12.98
CA LYS A 110 -18.23 -5.95 11.54
C LYS A 110 -18.19 -4.47 11.15
N THR A 111 -19.15 -3.68 11.64
CA THR A 111 -19.24 -2.24 11.39
C THR A 111 -18.02 -1.51 11.96
N LEU A 112 -17.58 -1.83 13.17
CA LEU A 112 -16.41 -1.23 13.82
C LEU A 112 -15.09 -1.49 13.08
N LYS A 113 -14.96 -2.66 12.41
CA LYS A 113 -13.77 -3.00 11.60
C LYS A 113 -13.70 -2.24 10.28
N GLU A 114 -14.83 -1.75 9.77
CA GLU A 114 -14.92 -1.04 8.49
C GLU A 114 -14.80 0.48 8.64
N ILE A 115 -15.10 1.05 9.82
CA ILE A 115 -14.99 2.49 10.11
C ILE A 115 -13.62 3.10 9.76
N PRO A 116 -12.47 2.46 10.06
CA PRO A 116 -11.16 3.03 9.75
C PRO A 116 -10.87 3.19 8.24
N LYS A 117 -11.69 2.57 7.37
CA LYS A 117 -11.50 2.56 5.91
C LYS A 117 -12.41 3.57 5.18
N LEU A 118 -13.29 4.26 5.91
CA LEU A 118 -14.29 5.15 5.33
C LEU A 118 -13.83 6.61 5.34
N SER A 119 -14.31 7.38 4.37
CA SER A 119 -14.06 8.82 4.34
C SER A 119 -14.75 9.53 5.52
N GLU A 120 -14.25 10.69 5.91
CA GLU A 120 -14.74 11.44 7.08
C GLU A 120 -16.24 11.80 6.98
N THR A 121 -16.72 12.08 5.76
CA THR A 121 -18.12 12.38 5.47
C THR A 121 -19.00 11.14 5.63
N GLU A 122 -18.56 9.98 5.14
CA GLU A 122 -19.28 8.70 5.28
C GLU A 122 -19.33 8.21 6.72
N ALA A 123 -18.23 8.37 7.47
CA ALA A 123 -18.16 8.04 8.89
C ALA A 123 -19.17 8.85 9.70
N ASN A 124 -19.29 10.16 9.46
CA ASN A 124 -20.24 11.03 10.13
C ASN A 124 -21.71 10.67 9.84
N ILE A 125 -22.03 10.25 8.61
CA ILE A 125 -23.37 9.78 8.26
C ILE A 125 -23.71 8.47 9.00
N ARG A 126 -22.77 7.51 9.04
CA ARG A 126 -22.95 6.26 9.78
C ARG A 126 -23.10 6.49 11.29
N LEU A 127 -22.32 7.39 11.89
CA LEU A 127 -22.44 7.76 13.30
C LEU A 127 -23.80 8.39 13.65
N LYS A 128 -24.33 9.28 12.80
CA LYS A 128 -25.67 9.86 13.00
C LYS A 128 -26.79 8.81 12.92
N LYS A 129 -26.67 7.82 12.03
CA LYS A 129 -27.63 6.70 11.95
C LYS A 129 -27.58 5.82 13.20
N LEU A 130 -26.38 5.49 13.69
CA LEU A 130 -26.19 4.72 14.93
C LEU A 130 -26.77 5.45 16.15
N ALA A 131 -26.56 6.76 16.26
CA ALA A 131 -27.13 7.56 17.35
C ALA A 131 -28.66 7.58 17.34
N LYS A 132 -29.28 7.71 16.15
CA LYS A 132 -30.75 7.63 16.00
C LYS A 132 -31.27 6.24 16.37
N PHE A 133 -30.58 5.19 15.95
CA PHE A 133 -30.95 3.81 16.27
C PHE A 133 -30.87 3.53 17.78
N ASN A 134 -29.80 3.96 18.45
CA ASN A 134 -29.66 3.87 19.91
C ASN A 134 -30.78 4.61 20.64
N LYS A 135 -31.14 5.81 20.18
CA LYS A 135 -32.26 6.56 20.75
C LYS A 135 -33.59 5.82 20.60
N LYS A 136 -33.82 5.19 19.45
CA LYS A 136 -35.02 4.39 19.17
C LYS A 136 -35.06 3.13 20.03
N ILE A 137 -33.94 2.43 20.22
CA ILE A 137 -33.86 1.27 21.14
C ILE A 137 -34.21 1.69 22.57
N SER A 138 -33.68 2.82 23.04
CA SER A 138 -33.92 3.29 24.41
C SER A 138 -35.36 3.72 24.69
N SER A 139 -36.18 3.98 23.66
CA SER A 139 -37.57 4.38 23.84
C SER A 139 -38.57 3.22 23.92
N TYR A 140 -38.17 1.99 23.64
CA TYR A 140 -39.06 0.83 23.75
C TYR A 140 -38.92 0.18 25.13
N GLN A 141 -40.04 0.10 25.86
CA GLN A 141 -40.11 -0.56 27.16
C GLN A 141 -40.08 -2.09 27.06
N ASN A 142 -40.44 -2.65 25.90
CA ASN A 142 -40.35 -4.08 25.60
C ASN A 142 -39.63 -4.28 24.25
N LEU A 143 -38.48 -4.96 24.29
CA LEU A 143 -37.66 -5.28 23.11
C LEU A 143 -38.35 -6.23 22.12
N VAL A 144 -39.37 -6.98 22.57
CA VAL A 144 -40.11 -7.95 21.76
C VAL A 144 -40.90 -7.26 20.64
N ASP A 145 -41.42 -6.06 20.89
CA ASP A 145 -42.22 -5.31 19.90
C ASP A 145 -41.36 -4.73 18.75
N LEU A 146 -40.02 -4.69 18.93
CA LEU A 146 -39.06 -4.27 17.92
C LEU A 146 -38.66 -5.39 16.96
N ILE A 147 -38.88 -6.66 17.32
CA ILE A 147 -38.36 -7.82 16.56
C ILE A 147 -38.83 -7.81 15.08
N PRO A 148 -40.11 -7.51 14.74
CA PRO A 148 -40.56 -7.48 13.36
C PRO A 148 -39.89 -6.36 12.55
N GLU A 149 -39.72 -5.17 13.15
CA GLU A 149 -39.08 -4.02 12.49
C GLU A 149 -37.56 -4.23 12.32
N ILE A 150 -36.94 -4.93 13.28
CA ILE A 150 -35.54 -5.36 13.22
C ILE A 150 -35.34 -6.44 12.14
N GLN A 151 -36.24 -7.42 12.02
CA GLN A 151 -36.16 -8.44 10.98
C GLN A 151 -36.34 -7.84 9.59
N ASP A 152 -37.35 -6.98 9.39
CA ASP A 152 -37.56 -6.30 8.11
C ASP A 152 -36.36 -5.40 7.74
N THR A 153 -35.78 -4.69 8.72
CA THR A 153 -34.54 -3.93 8.46
C THR A 153 -33.34 -4.81 8.14
N PHE A 154 -33.24 -6.02 8.69
CA PHE A 154 -32.18 -6.96 8.36
C PHE A 154 -32.35 -7.60 6.99
N ASP A 155 -33.56 -8.00 6.62
CA ASP A 155 -33.85 -8.60 5.32
C ASP A 155 -33.58 -7.57 4.21
N ASN A 156 -33.99 -6.32 4.41
CA ASN A 156 -33.66 -5.21 3.50
C ASN A 156 -32.16 -4.89 3.47
N LEU A 157 -31.43 -5.10 4.57
CA LEU A 157 -29.98 -4.91 4.64
C LEU A 157 -29.24 -6.00 3.85
N GLU A 158 -29.70 -7.25 3.95
CA GLU A 158 -29.12 -8.40 3.26
C GLU A 158 -29.26 -8.25 1.75
N VAL A 159 -30.45 -7.88 1.26
CA VAL A 159 -30.70 -7.56 -0.15
C VAL A 159 -29.79 -6.41 -0.62
N ALA A 160 -29.65 -5.35 0.20
CA ALA A 160 -28.74 -4.25 -0.14
C ALA A 160 -27.26 -4.67 -0.17
N TYR A 161 -26.85 -5.60 0.70
CA TYR A 161 -25.49 -6.14 0.69
C TYR A 161 -25.23 -7.00 -0.55
N GLU A 162 -26.19 -7.79 -1.00
CA GLU A 162 -26.08 -8.59 -2.22
C GLU A 162 -25.95 -7.69 -3.47
N ASP A 163 -26.79 -6.64 -3.58
CA ASP A 163 -26.70 -5.67 -4.70
C ASP A 163 -25.35 -4.91 -4.71
N ILE A 164 -24.84 -4.51 -3.55
CA ILE A 164 -23.52 -3.87 -3.46
C ILE A 164 -22.42 -4.86 -3.86
N ARG A 165 -22.51 -6.11 -3.41
CA ARG A 165 -21.53 -7.14 -3.74
C ARG A 165 -21.49 -7.41 -5.24
N GLU A 166 -22.64 -7.61 -5.87
CA GLU A 166 -22.73 -7.82 -7.32
C GLU A 166 -22.12 -6.64 -8.09
N LYS A 167 -22.40 -5.40 -7.66
CA LYS A 167 -21.80 -4.21 -8.27
C LYS A 167 -20.28 -4.19 -8.11
N VAL A 168 -19.76 -4.50 -6.93
CA VAL A 168 -18.31 -4.56 -6.67
C VAL A 168 -17.66 -5.62 -7.55
N ASP A 169 -18.20 -6.84 -7.57
CA ASP A 169 -17.69 -7.94 -8.38
C ASP A 169 -17.66 -7.53 -9.88
N LYS A 170 -18.73 -6.91 -10.37
CA LYS A 170 -18.79 -6.37 -11.75
C LYS A 170 -17.76 -5.27 -12.02
N TYR A 171 -17.52 -4.37 -11.07
CA TYR A 171 -16.48 -3.34 -11.21
C TYR A 171 -15.07 -3.93 -11.24
N GLU A 172 -14.82 -4.98 -10.45
CA GLU A 172 -13.55 -5.69 -10.46
C GLU A 172 -13.32 -6.42 -11.79
N GLU A 173 -14.34 -7.08 -12.34
CA GLU A 173 -14.27 -7.71 -13.67
C GLU A 173 -13.96 -6.70 -14.77
N LEU A 174 -14.65 -5.55 -14.80
CA LEU A 174 -14.37 -4.49 -15.77
C LEU A 174 -12.93 -3.97 -15.68
N ARG A 175 -12.43 -3.79 -14.45
CA ARG A 175 -11.05 -3.36 -14.21
C ARG A 175 -10.03 -4.39 -14.72
N GLU A 176 -10.36 -5.66 -14.58
CA GLU A 176 -9.54 -6.78 -15.05
C GLU A 176 -9.48 -6.86 -16.58
N GLU A 177 -10.62 -6.67 -17.24
CA GLU A 177 -10.70 -6.63 -18.70
C GLU A 177 -9.90 -5.46 -19.27
N GLU A 178 -10.00 -4.27 -18.68
CA GLU A 178 -9.19 -3.11 -19.09
C GLU A 178 -7.70 -3.36 -18.92
N ARG A 179 -7.28 -4.03 -17.83
CA ARG A 179 -5.88 -4.40 -17.61
C ARG A 179 -5.39 -5.33 -18.70
N LYS A 180 -6.13 -6.41 -19.00
CA LYS A 180 -5.79 -7.35 -20.08
C LYS A 180 -5.75 -6.68 -21.45
N LYS A 181 -6.65 -5.72 -21.70
CA LYS A 181 -6.66 -4.93 -22.93
C LYS A 181 -5.41 -4.07 -23.05
N ARG A 182 -5.03 -3.32 -22.00
CA ARG A 182 -3.79 -2.52 -21.96
C ARG A 182 -2.55 -3.39 -22.19
N GLU A 183 -2.45 -4.53 -21.51
CA GLU A 183 -1.33 -5.47 -21.70
C GLU A 183 -1.27 -6.06 -23.12
N LYS A 184 -2.43 -6.30 -23.74
CA LYS A 184 -2.48 -6.75 -25.14
C LYS A 184 -2.02 -5.65 -26.08
N GLU A 185 -2.54 -4.43 -25.92
CA GLU A 185 -2.14 -3.26 -26.71
C GLU A 185 -0.64 -2.96 -26.57
N GLU A 186 -0.08 -3.07 -25.36
CA GLU A 186 1.34 -2.90 -25.09
C GLU A 186 2.18 -4.00 -25.77
N ARG A 187 1.78 -5.27 -25.66
CA ARG A 187 2.46 -6.37 -26.36
C ARG A 187 2.43 -6.19 -27.87
N ASP A 188 1.30 -5.81 -28.42
CA ASP A 188 1.14 -5.59 -29.87
C ASP A 188 1.95 -4.36 -30.33
N TYR A 189 2.00 -3.31 -29.52
CA TYR A 189 2.87 -2.15 -29.74
C TYR A 189 4.34 -2.56 -29.78
N TRP A 190 4.83 -3.32 -28.80
CA TRP A 190 6.24 -3.75 -28.77
C TRP A 190 6.59 -4.67 -29.94
N LYS A 191 5.70 -5.58 -30.36
CA LYS A 191 5.89 -6.35 -31.59
C LYS A 191 6.06 -5.45 -32.81
N TYR A 192 5.24 -4.41 -32.91
CA TYR A 192 5.38 -3.40 -33.97
C TYR A 192 6.73 -2.68 -33.88
N VAL A 193 7.14 -2.21 -32.70
CA VAL A 193 8.45 -1.57 -32.47
C VAL A 193 9.60 -2.47 -32.93
N TYR A 194 9.62 -3.75 -32.53
CA TYR A 194 10.66 -4.69 -32.94
C TYR A 194 10.70 -4.91 -34.44
N SER A 195 9.54 -4.99 -35.09
CA SER A 195 9.45 -5.11 -36.55
C SER A 195 10.04 -3.88 -37.25
N GLU A 196 9.78 -2.67 -36.75
CA GLU A 196 10.30 -1.43 -37.31
C GLU A 196 11.80 -1.26 -37.07
N ARG A 197 12.28 -1.66 -35.88
CA ARG A 197 13.72 -1.72 -35.56
C ARG A 197 14.48 -2.59 -36.55
N SER A 198 13.96 -3.80 -36.81
CA SER A 198 14.55 -4.74 -37.76
C SER A 198 14.60 -4.17 -39.18
N LYS A 199 13.49 -3.60 -39.68
CA LYS A 199 13.44 -2.96 -41.02
C LYS A 199 14.46 -1.84 -41.19
N LYS A 200 14.71 -1.07 -40.14
CA LYS A 200 15.63 0.08 -40.15
C LYS A 200 17.04 -0.27 -39.68
N ASN A 201 17.30 -1.54 -39.35
CA ASN A 201 18.55 -2.03 -38.77
C ASN A 201 18.99 -1.20 -37.55
N LEU A 202 18.06 -0.94 -36.62
CA LEU A 202 18.26 -0.20 -35.38
C LEU A 202 18.10 -1.12 -34.18
N GLU A 203 18.93 -0.93 -33.15
CA GLU A 203 18.88 -1.73 -31.92
C GLU A 203 17.99 -1.05 -30.84
N PHE A 204 18.07 0.28 -30.76
CA PHE A 204 17.42 1.09 -29.71
C PHE A 204 16.33 2.01 -30.24
N GLY A 205 15.57 2.62 -29.32
CA GLY A 205 14.54 3.62 -29.64
C GLY A 205 13.22 3.07 -30.19
N VAL A 206 12.28 3.94 -30.50
CA VAL A 206 10.93 3.62 -30.95
C VAL A 206 10.53 4.47 -32.15
N PRO A 207 9.63 3.99 -33.03
CA PRO A 207 9.06 4.83 -34.08
C PRO A 207 8.19 5.94 -33.47
N PRO A 208 8.09 7.11 -34.13
CA PRO A 208 7.15 8.13 -33.73
C PRO A 208 5.70 7.66 -33.95
N ASN A 209 4.75 8.34 -33.31
CA ASN A 209 3.33 8.12 -33.55
C ASN A 209 2.90 8.65 -34.94
N ARG A 210 1.63 8.47 -35.30
CA ARG A 210 1.07 8.92 -36.59
C ARG A 210 1.13 10.44 -36.81
N SER A 211 1.31 11.21 -35.75
CA SER A 211 1.46 12.68 -35.79
C SER A 211 2.92 13.12 -35.78
N ASN A 212 3.86 12.21 -36.06
CA ASN A 212 5.32 12.44 -35.99
C ASN A 212 5.81 12.89 -34.59
N GLN A 213 5.10 12.53 -33.52
CA GLN A 213 5.50 12.85 -32.15
C GLN A 213 6.09 11.62 -31.48
N CYS A 214 7.16 11.82 -30.71
CA CYS A 214 7.72 10.77 -29.88
C CYS A 214 6.84 10.48 -28.66
N PRO A 215 6.80 9.22 -28.19
CA PRO A 215 6.26 8.90 -26.88
C PRO A 215 6.99 9.67 -25.77
N TRP A 216 6.29 9.90 -24.65
CA TRP A 216 6.81 10.68 -23.52
C TRP A 216 8.14 10.13 -22.96
N ASP A 217 8.26 8.80 -22.90
CA ASP A 217 9.46 8.10 -22.39
C ASP A 217 10.64 8.11 -23.37
N PHE A 218 10.45 8.66 -24.59
CA PHE A 218 11.47 8.72 -25.64
C PHE A 218 11.62 10.17 -26.15
N PRO A 219 12.10 11.10 -25.32
CA PRO A 219 12.04 12.53 -25.60
C PRO A 219 13.00 12.99 -26.73
N ILE A 220 14.01 12.18 -27.07
CA ILE A 220 15.01 12.53 -28.08
C ILE A 220 14.49 12.20 -29.47
N ARG A 221 14.45 13.21 -30.33
CA ARG A 221 13.91 13.13 -31.69
C ARG A 221 15.05 13.03 -32.70
N ALA A 222 15.10 11.96 -33.46
CA ALA A 222 16.06 11.78 -34.54
C ALA A 222 15.43 12.02 -35.91
N THR A 223 16.12 12.75 -36.77
CA THR A 223 15.73 12.98 -38.16
C THR A 223 16.46 12.01 -39.08
N ALA A 224 15.77 11.46 -40.07
CA ALA A 224 16.42 10.68 -41.11
C ALA A 224 17.19 11.58 -42.07
N ASN A 225 18.25 11.00 -42.64
CA ASN A 225 18.74 11.38 -43.95
C ASN A 225 19.37 12.78 -44.04
N LEU A 226 20.56 12.90 -43.49
CA LEU A 226 21.54 13.81 -44.07
C LEU A 226 22.34 12.96 -45.05
N ASN A 227 22.61 13.46 -46.26
CA ASN A 227 23.49 12.84 -47.26
C ASN A 227 24.95 12.74 -46.79
N ASN A 228 25.18 12.44 -45.51
CA ASN A 228 26.48 12.37 -44.89
C ASN A 228 26.81 10.92 -44.61
N PHE A 229 27.91 10.45 -45.19
CA PHE A 229 28.37 9.07 -45.04
C PHE A 229 28.71 8.69 -43.59
N ASP A 230 28.94 9.69 -42.72
CA ASP A 230 29.43 9.45 -41.35
C ASP A 230 28.34 9.11 -40.33
N ALA A 231 27.06 9.49 -40.55
CA ALA A 231 26.00 9.33 -39.55
C ALA A 231 24.63 9.12 -40.20
N ARG A 232 23.79 8.27 -39.58
CA ARG A 232 22.44 7.98 -40.06
C ARG A 232 21.49 9.18 -39.98
N GLY A 233 21.78 10.12 -39.09
CA GLY A 233 20.97 11.30 -38.88
C GLY A 233 21.47 12.20 -37.75
N ILE A 234 20.66 13.20 -37.41
CA ILE A 234 20.87 14.07 -36.25
C ILE A 234 19.74 13.85 -35.25
N TYR A 235 20.06 13.91 -33.96
CA TYR A 235 19.06 13.94 -32.90
C TYR A 235 18.98 15.31 -32.20
N TYR A 236 17.81 15.59 -31.64
CA TYR A 236 17.45 16.82 -30.94
C TYR A 236 16.64 16.50 -29.68
N PHE A 237 16.73 17.36 -28.67
CA PHE A 237 15.79 17.31 -27.55
C PHE A 237 14.44 17.95 -27.94
N GLY A 238 13.38 17.54 -27.23
CA GLY A 238 12.01 17.96 -27.55
C GLY A 238 11.77 19.48 -27.54
N ASP A 239 12.57 20.23 -26.79
CA ASP A 239 12.52 21.69 -26.64
C ASP A 239 13.45 22.45 -27.60
N GLU A 240 14.42 21.77 -28.20
CA GLU A 240 15.43 22.40 -29.05
C GLU A 240 14.89 22.77 -30.44
N ARG A 241 13.93 22.01 -30.96
CA ARG A 241 13.43 22.20 -32.33
C ARG A 241 11.99 21.76 -32.51
N ILE A 242 11.14 22.69 -32.94
CA ILE A 242 9.72 22.45 -33.24
C ILE A 242 9.53 22.32 -34.75
N GLY A 243 8.67 21.39 -35.17
CA GLY A 243 8.24 21.23 -36.58
C GLY A 243 9.18 20.41 -37.45
N VAL A 244 10.02 19.57 -36.85
CA VAL A 244 10.93 18.69 -37.57
C VAL A 244 10.27 17.33 -37.77
N ASP A 245 10.36 16.77 -38.97
CA ASP A 245 9.93 15.39 -39.21
C ASP A 245 10.80 14.42 -38.42
N VAL A 246 10.17 13.82 -37.41
CA VAL A 246 10.79 12.81 -36.56
C VAL A 246 10.79 11.50 -37.32
N TYR A 247 11.97 10.93 -37.49
CA TYR A 247 12.16 9.61 -38.09
C TYR A 247 12.19 8.51 -37.04
N TRP A 248 12.81 8.78 -35.89
CA TRP A 248 12.98 7.83 -34.80
C TRP A 248 13.09 8.55 -33.46
N CYS A 249 12.78 7.86 -32.36
CA CYS A 249 12.79 8.41 -31.01
C CYS A 249 13.69 7.60 -30.09
N PHE A 250 14.46 8.24 -29.21
CA PHE A 250 15.37 7.57 -28.27
C PHE A 250 15.07 7.99 -26.82
N ALA A 251 15.36 7.10 -25.88
CA ALA A 251 15.17 7.37 -24.45
C ALA A 251 16.23 8.36 -23.95
N ASP A 252 17.48 8.14 -24.36
CA ASP A 252 18.64 8.93 -23.95
C ASP A 252 19.64 9.16 -25.10
N GLU A 253 20.66 9.99 -24.84
CA GLU A 253 21.67 10.34 -25.84
C GLU A 253 22.54 9.14 -26.22
N ASP A 254 22.76 8.19 -25.31
CA ASP A 254 23.66 7.07 -25.51
C ASP A 254 23.04 6.05 -26.47
N GLU A 255 21.74 5.76 -26.35
CA GLU A 255 20.97 4.97 -27.33
C GLU A 255 21.05 5.55 -28.75
N ALA A 256 20.92 6.88 -28.86
CA ALA A 256 20.97 7.57 -30.14
C ALA A 256 22.36 7.46 -30.78
N ARG A 257 23.43 7.65 -29.98
CA ARG A 257 24.82 7.52 -30.44
C ARG A 257 25.18 6.09 -30.81
N ALA A 258 24.75 5.11 -30.00
CA ALA A 258 24.91 3.69 -30.30
C ALA A 258 24.26 3.31 -31.64
N SER A 259 23.15 3.97 -31.99
CA SER A 259 22.46 3.82 -33.27
C SER A 259 23.05 4.68 -34.42
N ASN A 260 24.25 5.23 -34.25
CA ASN A 260 24.95 6.10 -35.20
C ASN A 260 24.19 7.39 -35.58
N PHE A 261 23.48 7.99 -34.62
CA PHE A 261 22.96 9.36 -34.72
C PHE A 261 23.88 10.32 -33.96
N ARG A 262 24.05 11.53 -34.49
CA ARG A 262 24.93 12.54 -33.87
C ARG A 262 24.17 13.77 -33.41
N ARG A 263 24.68 14.42 -32.37
CA ARG A 263 24.23 15.77 -31.98
C ARG A 263 24.66 16.80 -33.04
N PRO A 264 23.87 17.83 -33.35
CA PRO A 264 24.31 18.87 -34.28
C PRO A 264 25.48 19.66 -33.70
N LYS A 265 26.47 20.04 -34.54
CA LYS A 265 27.65 20.82 -34.10
C LYS A 265 27.30 22.21 -33.58
N LYS A 266 26.16 22.77 -34.02
CA LYS A 266 25.64 24.07 -33.61
C LYS A 266 24.20 23.89 -33.12
N LYS A 267 23.82 24.63 -32.08
CA LYS A 267 22.44 24.64 -31.58
C LYS A 267 21.51 25.13 -32.70
N PRO A 268 20.48 24.35 -33.08
CA PRO A 268 19.57 24.74 -34.15
C PRO A 268 18.71 25.94 -33.72
N PRO A 269 18.19 26.75 -34.68
CA PRO A 269 17.16 27.72 -34.37
C PRO A 269 15.88 27.02 -33.87
N LYS A 270 15.18 27.63 -32.92
CA LYS A 270 14.00 27.04 -32.26
C LYS A 270 12.87 26.66 -33.23
N GLN A 271 12.75 27.39 -34.34
CA GLN A 271 11.77 27.14 -35.40
C GLN A 271 12.50 27.01 -36.74
N GLN A 272 12.10 26.04 -37.56
CA GLN A 272 12.51 26.01 -38.96
C GLN A 272 11.79 27.12 -39.73
N PRO A 273 12.47 27.83 -40.63
CA PRO A 273 11.77 28.65 -41.62
C PRO A 273 10.82 27.71 -42.39
N ARG A 274 9.54 28.05 -42.41
CA ARG A 274 8.52 27.35 -43.20
C ARG A 274 8.77 27.57 -44.68
#